data_AF-A0A6N9EKK2-F1
#
_entry.id   AF-A0A6N9EKK2-F1
#
_cell.length_a   1.000
_cell.length_b   1.000
_cell.length_c   1.000
_cell.angle_alpha   90.00
_cell.angle_beta   90.00
_cell.angle_gamma   90.00
#
_symmetry.space_group_name_H-M   'P 1'
#
loop_
_entity.id
_entity.type
_entity.pdbx_description
1 polymer ?
#
loop_
_entity_poly.entity_id
_entity_poly.type
_entity_poly.pdbx_seq_one_letter_code
_entity_poly.pdbx_strand_id
1 'polypeptide(L)'
;MPHGVLAKLAIASGQLGPLPQGSGNPTPHDAKTPSERVDYSMRISRLTVDKLGVKLYDKVSAVIAELIANAYDADATEVTVSAPMGQFLATRAGGTVADKGFKIEVVDNGCGMTPHQVQSFFLVVGAERRNDPKRGSLSPRFERKVMGRKGVGKLAPFGICKTIEVISAGGDRVPGNSKDDFDSGYLTSHIVLDYNGIVALDNNKPDERYKPTTGERDQSISKESGTRIILKDFNYRGVPKITNFNRQLAQRFGLRSENWQIQLLDNTQSEFSPIIVGDFNIETMDNTKIEFRRDHSVVLPNDIVAQDLDAGFNHNDKFYPLSGWMAYSRFPYKDELMAGVRIYC
;
A
#
# COMPACT_ATOMS: atom_id res chain seq x y z
N MET A 1 -24.13 -29.12 18.92
CA MET A 1 -22.99 -28.17 19.01
C MET A 1 -23.32 -26.96 18.16
N PRO A 2 -22.93 -25.72 18.49
CA PRO A 2 -23.34 -24.57 17.67
C PRO A 2 -22.56 -24.62 16.35
N HIS A 3 -23.26 -24.92 15.25
CA HIS A 3 -22.75 -24.82 13.89
C HIS A 3 -22.86 -23.36 13.45
N GLY A 4 -21.76 -22.78 12.99
CA GLY A 4 -21.73 -21.40 12.47
C GLY A 4 -21.85 -21.39 10.95
N VAL A 5 -22.62 -20.45 10.41
CA VAL A 5 -22.62 -20.11 8.97
C VAL A 5 -21.53 -19.07 8.72
N LEU A 6 -20.69 -19.29 7.71
CA LEU A 6 -19.65 -18.33 7.28
C LEU A 6 -19.85 -17.96 5.82
N ALA A 7 -19.69 -16.66 5.52
CA ALA A 7 -19.82 -16.13 4.19
C ALA A 7 -18.62 -15.23 3.86
N LYS A 8 -18.02 -15.45 2.68
CA LYS A 8 -17.05 -14.54 2.06
C LYS A 8 -17.74 -13.93 0.84
N LEU A 9 -18.34 -12.75 1.03
CA LEU A 9 -19.09 -12.05 -0.01
C LEU A 9 -18.40 -10.72 -0.30
N ALA A 10 -18.13 -10.47 -1.58
CA ALA A 10 -17.73 -9.16 -2.09
C ALA A 10 -18.85 -8.61 -2.97
N ILE A 11 -19.24 -7.36 -2.73
CA ILE A 11 -20.15 -6.62 -3.63
C ILE A 11 -19.27 -5.87 -4.61
N ALA A 12 -19.43 -6.13 -5.91
CA ALA A 12 -18.77 -5.33 -6.93
C ALA A 12 -19.62 -4.07 -7.18
N SER A 13 -19.00 -2.89 -7.08
CA SER A 13 -19.61 -1.65 -7.56
C SER A 13 -19.72 -1.74 -9.09
N GLY A 14 -20.94 -1.54 -9.60
CA GLY A 14 -21.34 -1.91 -10.96
C GLY A 14 -20.43 -1.49 -12.10
N GLN A 15 -20.44 -2.32 -13.14
CA GLN A 15 -19.77 -2.10 -14.44
C GLN A 15 -20.10 -0.73 -15.01
N LEU A 16 -19.08 0.08 -15.26
CA LEU A 16 -19.13 1.12 -16.28
C LEU A 16 -19.07 0.41 -17.64
N GLY A 17 -20.03 0.69 -18.51
CA GLY A 17 -20.09 0.16 -19.87
C GLY A 17 -18.85 0.54 -20.70
N PRO A 18 -18.69 -0.04 -21.90
CA PRO A 18 -17.55 0.27 -22.76
C PRO A 18 -17.47 1.77 -23.05
N LEU A 19 -16.29 2.34 -22.82
CA LEU A 19 -15.99 3.74 -23.10
C LEU A 19 -16.17 4.03 -24.61
N PRO A 20 -16.75 5.18 -24.98
CA PRO A 20 -16.76 5.63 -26.36
C PRO A 20 -15.32 5.92 -26.81
N GLN A 21 -14.94 5.40 -27.99
CA GLN A 21 -13.69 5.77 -28.65
C GLN A 21 -13.78 7.24 -29.10
N GLY A 22 -13.32 8.15 -28.25
CA GLY A 22 -13.10 9.54 -28.59
C GLY A 22 -11.72 9.73 -29.22
N SER A 23 -11.70 9.90 -30.54
CA SER A 23 -10.52 10.35 -31.29
C SER A 23 -10.22 11.82 -30.96
N GLY A 24 -9.29 12.04 -30.04
CA GLY A 24 -8.71 13.35 -29.77
C GLY A 24 -7.21 13.20 -29.63
N ASN A 25 -6.46 13.56 -30.68
CA ASN A 25 -5.01 13.66 -30.60
C ASN A 25 -4.62 14.67 -29.50
N PRO A 26 -3.82 14.31 -28.50
CA PRO A 26 -3.22 15.29 -27.64
C PRO A 26 -2.13 16.03 -28.42
N THR A 27 -2.27 17.35 -28.50
CA THR A 27 -1.22 18.27 -28.95
C THR A 27 0.05 18.09 -28.12
N PRO A 28 1.24 18.23 -28.74
CA PRO A 28 2.51 17.96 -28.08
C PRO A 28 2.82 19.08 -27.09
N HIS A 29 2.63 18.82 -25.80
CA HIS A 29 3.13 19.70 -24.74
C HIS A 29 4.39 19.08 -24.14
N ASP A 30 5.51 19.71 -24.50
CA ASP A 30 6.79 19.76 -23.79
C ASP A 30 7.32 18.43 -23.22
N ALA A 31 7.82 17.59 -24.12
CA ALA A 31 8.84 16.60 -23.78
C ALA A 31 10.11 17.36 -23.33
N LYS A 32 10.18 17.70 -22.03
CA LYS A 32 11.45 18.09 -21.42
C LYS A 32 12.37 16.88 -21.46
N THR A 33 13.54 17.08 -22.07
CA THR A 33 14.64 16.13 -22.15
C THR A 33 14.90 15.45 -20.80
N PRO A 34 15.11 14.12 -20.73
CA PRO A 34 15.32 13.40 -19.46
C PRO A 34 16.65 13.69 -18.74
N SER A 35 17.35 14.79 -19.05
CA SER A 35 18.78 14.95 -18.73
C SER A 35 19.11 15.89 -17.56
N GLU A 36 18.15 16.55 -16.93
CA GLU A 36 18.45 17.40 -15.77
C GLU A 36 18.35 16.60 -14.48
N ARG A 37 19.52 16.34 -13.88
CA ARG A 37 19.65 15.75 -12.56
C ARG A 37 18.90 16.63 -11.55
N VAL A 38 17.96 16.02 -10.82
CA VAL A 38 17.14 16.74 -9.83
C VAL A 38 17.94 16.92 -8.54
N ASP A 39 18.12 18.16 -8.09
CA ASP A 39 18.65 18.45 -6.75
C ASP A 39 17.50 18.33 -5.73
N TYR A 40 17.46 17.20 -5.03
CA TYR A 40 16.40 16.93 -4.07
C TYR A 40 16.50 17.87 -2.87
N SER A 41 15.38 18.51 -2.51
CA SER A 41 15.27 19.32 -1.31
C SER A 41 13.86 19.31 -0.73
N MET A 42 13.77 19.37 0.59
CA MET A 42 12.53 19.34 1.33
C MET A 42 12.47 20.54 2.28
N ARG A 43 11.37 21.30 2.20
CA ARG A 43 11.04 22.27 3.24
C ARG A 43 10.13 21.61 4.26
N ILE A 44 10.57 21.60 5.50
CA ILE A 44 9.84 20.98 6.59
C ILE A 44 10.19 21.71 7.88
N SER A 45 9.18 21.99 8.72
CA SER A 45 9.45 22.54 10.05
C SER A 45 9.72 21.41 11.04
N ARG A 46 10.62 21.65 12.00
CA ARG A 46 10.86 20.70 13.09
C ARG A 46 9.58 20.33 13.84
N LEU A 47 8.70 21.31 14.08
CA LEU A 47 7.40 21.10 14.74
C LEU A 47 6.50 20.14 13.96
N THR A 48 6.57 20.16 12.63
CA THR A 48 5.85 19.24 11.74
C THR A 48 6.37 17.83 11.95
N VAL A 49 7.68 17.61 11.99
CA VAL A 49 8.29 16.29 12.23
C VAL A 49 8.00 15.77 13.63
N ASP A 50 8.20 16.60 14.66
CA ASP A 50 8.01 16.19 16.06
C ASP A 50 6.54 15.84 16.35
N LYS A 51 5.59 16.57 15.74
CA LYS A 51 4.16 16.28 15.87
C LYS A 51 3.72 15.07 15.04
N LEU A 52 4.29 14.87 13.84
CA LEU A 52 3.85 13.85 12.89
C LEU A 52 4.56 12.49 13.04
N GLY A 53 5.85 12.50 13.38
CA GLY A 53 6.65 11.29 13.59
C GLY A 53 6.47 10.75 15.00
N VAL A 54 6.85 11.52 16.03
CA VAL A 54 7.07 10.96 17.37
C VAL A 54 5.77 10.73 18.16
N LYS A 55 4.71 11.53 17.93
CA LYS A 55 3.47 11.47 18.73
C LYS A 55 2.27 10.80 18.07
N LEU A 56 2.21 10.73 16.74
CA LEU A 56 1.03 10.22 16.03
C LEU A 56 1.11 8.72 15.70
N TYR A 57 2.30 8.14 15.59
CA TYR A 57 2.49 6.74 15.18
C TYR A 57 3.55 6.02 16.04
N ASP A 58 3.18 5.66 17.26
CA ASP A 58 4.01 4.83 18.14
C ASP A 58 3.91 3.32 17.84
N LYS A 59 2.97 2.92 16.98
CA LYS A 59 2.74 1.53 16.59
C LYS A 59 3.27 1.25 15.19
N VAL A 60 4.13 0.23 15.08
CA VAL A 60 4.69 -0.25 13.81
C VAL A 60 3.58 -0.60 12.80
N SER A 61 2.49 -1.24 13.25
CA SER A 61 1.39 -1.60 12.35
C SER A 61 0.67 -0.39 11.78
N ALA A 62 0.54 0.71 12.54
CA ALA A 62 -0.07 1.94 12.06
C ALA A 62 0.81 2.61 11.00
N VAL A 63 2.14 2.65 11.22
CA VAL A 63 3.11 3.16 10.24
C VAL A 63 3.04 2.37 8.94
N ILE A 64 3.14 1.04 9.00
CA ILE A 64 3.11 0.21 7.79
C ILE A 64 1.77 0.37 7.07
N ALA A 65 0.66 0.49 7.80
CA ALA A 65 -0.63 0.76 7.18
C ALA A 65 -0.69 2.12 6.44
N GLU A 66 0.00 3.17 6.90
CA GLU A 66 0.13 4.41 6.11
C GLU A 66 0.90 4.17 4.80
N LEU A 67 1.95 3.32 4.82
CA LEU A 67 2.71 2.98 3.62
C LEU A 67 1.88 2.14 2.63
N ILE A 68 1.12 1.15 3.13
CA ILE A 68 0.17 0.36 2.33
C ILE A 68 -0.91 1.27 1.71
N ALA A 69 -1.41 2.25 2.45
CA ALA A 69 -2.38 3.21 1.91
C ALA A 69 -1.79 4.03 0.76
N ASN A 70 -0.52 4.43 0.84
CA ASN A 70 0.17 5.12 -0.27
C ASN A 70 0.31 4.21 -1.50
N ALA A 71 0.58 2.92 -1.31
CA ALA A 71 0.60 1.94 -2.41
C ALA A 71 -0.77 1.80 -3.09
N TYR A 72 -1.85 1.74 -2.29
CA TYR A 72 -3.22 1.73 -2.81
C TYR A 72 -3.53 2.98 -3.65
N ASP A 73 -3.14 4.15 -3.15
CA ASP A 73 -3.29 5.46 -3.82
C ASP A 73 -2.39 5.61 -5.07
N ALA A 74 -1.40 4.73 -5.23
CA ALA A 74 -0.50 4.65 -6.38
C ALA A 74 -0.96 3.62 -7.44
N ASP A 75 -2.20 3.13 -7.34
CA ASP A 75 -2.75 2.11 -8.24
C ASP A 75 -1.97 0.79 -8.24
N ALA A 76 -1.30 0.45 -7.14
CA ALA A 76 -0.70 -0.87 -7.01
C ALA A 76 -1.78 -1.95 -7.04
N THR A 77 -1.46 -3.08 -7.67
CA THR A 77 -2.27 -4.30 -7.60
C THR A 77 -1.80 -5.23 -6.50
N GLU A 78 -0.54 -5.09 -6.11
CA GLU A 78 0.09 -5.84 -5.04
C GLU A 78 0.98 -4.92 -4.22
N VAL A 79 0.94 -5.10 -2.91
CA VAL A 79 1.92 -4.55 -1.97
C VAL A 79 2.45 -5.65 -1.07
N THR A 80 3.76 -5.72 -0.96
CA THR A 80 4.48 -6.74 -0.21
C THR A 80 5.17 -6.08 0.98
N VAL A 81 4.87 -6.58 2.17
CA VAL A 81 5.43 -6.11 3.44
C VAL A 81 6.33 -7.19 4.03
N SER A 82 7.59 -6.87 4.21
CA SER A 82 8.58 -7.71 4.87
C SER A 82 8.99 -7.06 6.20
N ALA A 83 8.77 -7.74 7.32
CA ALA A 83 9.08 -7.21 8.65
C ALA A 83 9.48 -8.35 9.61
N PRO A 84 10.24 -8.06 10.69
CA PRO A 84 10.62 -9.08 11.67
C PRO A 84 9.46 -9.33 12.64
N MET A 85 8.53 -10.21 12.26
CA MET A 85 7.24 -10.33 12.94
C MET A 85 7.42 -10.82 14.37
N GLY A 86 6.68 -10.21 15.30
CA GLY A 86 6.75 -10.54 16.74
C GLY A 86 8.03 -10.09 17.44
N GLN A 87 8.95 -9.38 16.78
CA GLN A 87 10.20 -8.91 17.37
C GLN A 87 10.10 -7.47 17.89
N PHE A 88 10.89 -7.15 18.91
CA PHE A 88 11.27 -5.76 19.17
C PHE A 88 12.41 -5.36 18.25
N LEU A 89 12.31 -4.18 17.65
CA LEU A 89 13.24 -3.67 16.65
C LEU A 89 14.55 -3.13 17.24
N ALA A 90 14.51 -2.73 18.50
CA ALA A 90 15.67 -2.29 19.28
C ALA A 90 15.60 -2.89 20.68
N THR A 91 16.71 -2.83 21.41
CA THR A 91 16.76 -3.14 22.86
C THR A 91 16.74 -1.84 23.67
N ARG A 92 16.30 -1.92 24.92
CA ARG A 92 16.36 -0.80 25.87
C ARG A 92 16.98 -1.29 27.18
N ALA A 93 18.19 -0.83 27.46
CA ALA A 93 18.92 -1.16 28.68
C ALA A 93 19.60 0.11 29.23
N GLY A 94 19.46 0.35 30.54
CA GLY A 94 20.09 1.51 31.19
C GLY A 94 19.66 2.88 30.64
N GLY A 95 18.46 2.99 30.06
CA GLY A 95 17.96 4.22 29.43
C GLY A 95 18.41 4.43 27.98
N THR A 96 19.35 3.63 27.48
CA THR A 96 19.86 3.69 26.11
C THR A 96 19.05 2.75 25.20
N VAL A 97 18.75 3.21 23.99
CA VAL A 97 18.14 2.40 22.92
C VAL A 97 19.23 1.97 21.96
N ALA A 98 19.35 0.67 21.71
CA ALA A 98 20.28 0.10 20.74
C ALA A 98 19.51 -0.66 19.66
N ASP A 99 19.68 -0.23 18.41
CA ASP A 99 19.07 -0.87 17.24
C ASP A 99 19.56 -2.32 17.08
N LYS A 100 18.69 -3.23 16.60
CA LYS A 100 19.04 -4.63 16.38
C LYS A 100 19.46 -4.94 14.94
N GLY A 101 19.57 -3.95 14.06
CA GLY A 101 19.97 -4.11 12.66
C GLY A 101 18.88 -4.70 11.76
N PHE A 102 17.63 -4.75 12.22
CA PHE A 102 16.52 -5.21 11.39
C PHE A 102 16.23 -4.25 10.24
N LYS A 103 15.43 -4.72 9.28
CA LYS A 103 14.85 -3.91 8.21
C LYS A 103 13.36 -4.19 8.11
N ILE A 104 12.58 -3.15 7.83
CA ILE A 104 11.18 -3.28 7.39
C ILE A 104 11.11 -2.74 5.98
N GLU A 105 10.50 -3.50 5.07
CA GLU A 105 10.37 -3.15 3.66
C GLU A 105 8.91 -3.20 3.23
N VAL A 106 8.47 -2.16 2.52
CA VAL A 106 7.17 -2.11 1.85
C VAL A 106 7.42 -1.84 0.38
N VAL A 107 7.02 -2.79 -0.47
CA VAL A 107 7.24 -2.76 -1.92
C VAL A 107 5.89 -2.83 -2.61
N ASP A 108 5.61 -1.90 -3.50
CA ASP A 108 4.40 -1.89 -4.34
C ASP A 108 4.74 -1.86 -5.82
N ASN A 109 3.82 -2.41 -6.63
CA ASN A 109 3.90 -2.42 -8.09
C ASN A 109 3.03 -1.32 -8.73
N GLY A 110 2.86 -0.19 -8.03
CA GLY A 110 2.07 0.93 -8.51
C GLY A 110 2.74 1.72 -9.63
N CYS A 111 2.22 2.92 -9.87
CA CYS A 111 2.73 3.81 -10.92
C CYS A 111 4.14 4.36 -10.65
N GLY A 112 4.60 4.29 -9.39
CA GLY A 112 5.85 4.89 -8.94
C GLY A 112 5.97 6.39 -9.24
N MET A 113 7.19 6.91 -9.15
CA MET A 113 7.50 8.33 -9.32
C MET A 113 8.85 8.52 -10.01
N THR A 114 8.89 9.45 -10.96
CA THR A 114 10.15 9.99 -11.51
C THR A 114 10.86 10.88 -10.47
N PRO A 115 12.17 11.19 -10.65
CA PRO A 115 12.89 12.17 -9.84
C PRO A 115 12.15 13.51 -9.66
N HIS A 116 11.57 14.06 -10.74
CA HIS A 116 10.81 15.31 -10.67
C HIS A 116 9.52 15.16 -9.85
N GLN A 117 8.84 14.01 -9.95
CA GLN A 117 7.64 13.73 -9.16
C GLN A 117 7.99 13.52 -7.68
N VAL A 118 9.11 12.87 -7.35
CA VAL A 118 9.60 12.78 -5.98
C VAL A 118 9.83 14.18 -5.39
N GLN A 119 10.54 15.06 -6.12
CA GLN A 119 10.75 16.43 -5.66
C GLN A 119 9.44 17.22 -5.51
N SER A 120 8.54 17.12 -6.48
CA SER A 120 7.33 17.96 -6.54
C SER A 120 6.17 17.44 -5.68
N PHE A 121 6.15 16.15 -5.35
CA PHE A 121 5.04 15.51 -4.66
C PHE A 121 5.45 14.83 -3.36
N PHE A 122 6.48 13.99 -3.39
CA PHE A 122 6.91 13.24 -2.20
C PHE A 122 7.58 14.18 -1.19
N LEU A 123 8.50 15.04 -1.62
CA LEU A 123 9.23 15.95 -0.73
C LEU A 123 8.45 17.22 -0.34
N VAL A 124 7.21 17.38 -0.81
CA VAL A 124 6.32 18.47 -0.41
C VAL A 124 5.42 18.04 0.75
N VAL A 125 5.82 18.36 1.97
CA VAL A 125 5.12 17.96 3.20
C VAL A 125 3.83 18.75 3.41
N GLY A 126 2.75 18.06 3.79
CA GLY A 126 1.46 18.69 4.08
C GLY A 126 0.62 19.06 2.85
N ALA A 127 1.07 18.72 1.64
CA ALA A 127 0.27 18.91 0.43
C ALA A 127 -0.96 18.00 0.43
N GLU A 128 -2.14 18.59 0.27
CA GLU A 128 -3.40 17.85 0.19
C GLU A 128 -3.64 17.33 -1.22
N ARG A 129 -3.36 16.03 -1.45
CA ARG A 129 -3.50 15.38 -2.76
C ARG A 129 -4.88 15.62 -3.40
N ARG A 130 -5.96 15.58 -2.62
CA ARG A 130 -7.33 15.70 -3.14
C ARG A 130 -7.66 17.07 -3.72
N ASN A 131 -6.98 18.10 -3.23
CA ASN A 131 -7.16 19.48 -3.67
C ASN A 131 -6.11 19.88 -4.73
N ASP A 132 -5.21 18.96 -5.08
CA ASP A 132 -4.20 19.16 -6.12
C ASP A 132 -4.86 18.94 -7.50
N PRO A 133 -4.94 19.97 -8.37
CA PRO A 133 -5.57 19.85 -9.68
C PRO A 133 -4.89 18.81 -10.59
N LYS A 134 -3.62 18.49 -10.34
CA LYS A 134 -2.86 17.51 -11.13
C LYS A 134 -3.08 16.07 -10.70
N ARG A 135 -3.51 15.84 -9.45
CA ARG A 135 -3.62 14.49 -8.86
C ARG A 135 -5.05 14.08 -8.50
N GLY A 136 -5.87 15.03 -8.06
CA GLY A 136 -7.28 14.81 -7.74
C GLY A 136 -7.56 13.82 -6.60
N SER A 137 -8.84 13.46 -6.45
CA SER A 137 -9.33 12.55 -5.41
C SER A 137 -9.39 11.08 -5.82
N LEU A 138 -9.11 10.78 -7.09
CA LEU A 138 -9.14 9.44 -7.65
C LEU A 138 -7.73 9.02 -8.10
N SER A 139 -7.46 7.73 -8.10
CA SER A 139 -6.23 7.19 -8.68
C SER A 139 -6.34 7.12 -10.23
N PRO A 140 -5.26 7.36 -10.99
CA PRO A 140 -5.36 7.50 -12.46
C PRO A 140 -5.83 6.25 -13.22
N ARG A 141 -5.51 5.04 -12.74
CA ARG A 141 -5.72 3.79 -13.49
C ARG A 141 -6.99 3.06 -13.09
N PHE A 142 -7.23 2.91 -11.78
CA PHE A 142 -8.38 2.16 -11.26
C PHE A 142 -9.47 3.04 -10.67
N GLU A 143 -9.33 4.37 -10.77
CA GLU A 143 -10.29 5.36 -10.26
C GLU A 143 -10.67 5.14 -8.78
N ARG A 144 -9.72 4.65 -7.99
CA ARG A 144 -9.93 4.40 -6.56
C ARG A 144 -10.03 5.72 -5.83
N LYS A 145 -10.99 5.83 -4.90
CA LYS A 145 -10.98 6.94 -3.94
C LYS A 145 -9.73 6.87 -3.09
N VAL A 146 -8.89 7.90 -3.17
CA VAL A 146 -7.61 7.92 -2.45
C VAL A 146 -7.82 7.92 -0.93
N MET A 147 -7.08 7.10 -0.21
CA MET A 147 -7.14 6.97 1.25
C MET A 147 -6.45 8.15 1.94
N GLY A 148 -5.37 8.68 1.36
CA GLY A 148 -4.61 9.80 1.89
C GLY A 148 -5.42 11.09 1.99
N ARG A 149 -5.33 11.77 3.15
CA ARG A 149 -6.06 13.04 3.43
C ARG A 149 -5.16 14.27 3.57
N LYS A 150 -4.06 14.16 4.33
CA LYS A 150 -3.32 15.33 4.87
C LYS A 150 -1.88 15.49 4.37
N GLY A 151 -1.40 14.63 3.47
CA GLY A 151 -0.05 14.76 2.87
C GLY A 151 1.13 14.54 3.83
N VAL A 152 0.89 14.03 5.04
CA VAL A 152 1.87 13.84 6.11
C VAL A 152 2.25 12.39 6.39
N GLY A 153 1.43 11.42 5.94
CA GLY A 153 1.62 10.00 6.21
C GLY A 153 2.97 9.44 5.70
N LYS A 154 3.57 10.06 4.70
CA LYS A 154 4.93 9.74 4.21
C LYS A 154 6.04 9.91 5.26
N LEU A 155 5.82 10.69 6.32
CA LEU A 155 6.77 10.89 7.41
C LEU A 155 6.40 10.10 8.67
N ALA A 156 5.27 9.39 8.67
CA ALA A 156 4.87 8.51 9.76
C ALA A 156 5.97 7.51 10.17
N PRO A 157 6.82 6.98 9.27
CA PRO A 157 7.87 6.05 9.67
C PRO A 157 8.89 6.60 10.67
N PHE A 158 9.09 7.93 10.71
CA PHE A 158 9.96 8.54 11.72
C PHE A 158 9.47 8.36 13.18
N GLY A 159 8.24 7.90 13.39
CA GLY A 159 7.76 7.48 14.71
C GLY A 159 8.37 6.19 15.24
N ILE A 160 8.92 5.36 14.34
CA ILE A 160 9.50 4.06 14.67
C ILE A 160 10.96 3.92 14.25
N CYS A 161 11.44 4.70 13.28
CA CYS A 161 12.80 4.59 12.73
C CYS A 161 13.46 5.97 12.54
N LYS A 162 14.77 6.00 12.29
CA LYS A 162 15.52 7.24 12.00
C LYS A 162 15.86 7.39 10.52
N THR A 163 15.84 6.30 9.76
CA THR A 163 16.18 6.31 8.34
C THR A 163 15.04 5.76 7.49
N ILE A 164 14.68 6.49 6.44
CA ILE A 164 13.70 6.09 5.42
C ILE A 164 14.39 6.15 4.06
N GLU A 165 14.63 5.01 3.45
CA GLU A 165 15.15 4.90 2.08
C GLU A 165 13.98 4.66 1.12
N VAL A 166 13.90 5.47 0.08
CA VAL A 166 12.82 5.47 -0.91
C VAL A 166 13.42 5.28 -2.29
N ILE A 167 13.01 4.21 -2.95
CA ILE A 167 13.36 3.90 -4.33
C ILE A 167 12.04 3.85 -5.09
N SER A 168 11.86 4.71 -6.09
CA SER A 168 10.62 4.75 -6.87
C SER A 168 10.95 4.89 -8.35
N ALA A 169 10.27 4.11 -9.19
CA ALA A 169 10.43 4.14 -10.63
C ALA A 169 9.06 4.27 -11.28
N GLY A 170 8.90 5.25 -12.18
CA GLY A 170 7.61 5.53 -12.80
C GLY A 170 7.69 6.53 -13.94
N GLY A 171 6.54 7.08 -14.32
CA GLY A 171 6.41 7.95 -15.50
C GLY A 171 6.40 7.16 -16.81
N ASP A 172 6.68 7.86 -17.91
CA ASP A 172 6.78 7.23 -19.22
C ASP A 172 8.03 6.35 -19.33
N ARG A 173 7.95 5.31 -20.16
CA ARG A 173 9.13 4.50 -20.47
C ARG A 173 10.14 5.33 -21.25
N VAL A 174 11.40 5.27 -20.80
CA VAL A 174 12.55 5.91 -21.43
C VAL A 174 13.52 4.85 -21.95
N PRO A 175 14.34 5.17 -22.97
CA PRO A 175 15.44 4.30 -23.39
C PRO A 175 16.37 3.97 -22.22
N GLY A 176 17.00 2.79 -22.28
CA GLY A 176 18.07 2.41 -21.36
C GLY A 176 19.20 3.43 -21.35
N ASN A 177 19.94 3.49 -20.25
CA ASN A 177 21.15 4.30 -20.15
C ASN A 177 22.36 3.41 -19.83
N SER A 178 23.55 4.00 -19.81
CA SER A 178 24.81 3.25 -19.63
C SER A 178 24.95 2.53 -18.28
N LYS A 179 24.04 2.75 -17.32
CA LYS A 179 24.04 2.06 -16.02
C LYS A 179 23.21 0.77 -16.03
N ASP A 180 22.43 0.50 -17.08
CA ASP A 180 21.40 -0.54 -17.06
C ASP A 180 21.50 -1.48 -18.27
N ASP A 181 21.16 -2.75 -18.07
CA ASP A 181 21.23 -3.82 -19.10
C ASP A 181 19.95 -3.93 -19.97
N PHE A 182 19.04 -2.96 -19.90
CA PHE A 182 17.73 -3.05 -20.56
C PHE A 182 17.56 -1.99 -21.65
N ASP A 183 16.92 -2.35 -22.77
CA ASP A 183 16.66 -1.42 -23.89
C ASP A 183 15.74 -0.24 -23.51
N SER A 184 14.82 -0.46 -22.56
CA SER A 184 13.94 0.60 -22.04
C SER A 184 13.30 0.21 -20.71
N GLY A 185 12.95 1.23 -19.91
CA GLY A 185 12.27 1.08 -18.63
C GLY A 185 11.84 2.42 -18.03
N TYR A 186 11.69 2.48 -16.72
CA TYR A 186 11.20 3.63 -15.97
C TYR A 186 12.35 4.32 -15.25
N LEU A 187 12.38 5.65 -15.30
CA LEU A 187 13.39 6.44 -14.61
C LEU A 187 13.23 6.30 -13.09
N THR A 188 14.33 5.94 -12.43
CA THR A 188 14.36 5.64 -10.99
C THR A 188 14.87 6.84 -10.20
N SER A 189 14.14 7.15 -9.13
CA SER A 189 14.55 8.04 -8.06
C SER A 189 15.03 7.21 -6.86
N HIS A 190 16.11 7.61 -6.22
CA HIS A 190 16.59 6.96 -5.00
C HIS A 190 17.07 8.01 -4.00
N ILE A 191 16.30 8.19 -2.93
CA ILE A 191 16.60 9.13 -1.85
C ILE A 191 16.61 8.44 -0.49
N VAL A 192 17.44 8.94 0.42
CA VAL A 192 17.53 8.50 1.81
C VAL A 192 17.24 9.71 2.71
N LEU A 193 16.16 9.61 3.48
CA LEU A 193 15.78 10.59 4.49
C LEU A 193 16.34 10.16 5.85
N ASP A 194 16.99 11.09 6.54
CA ASP A 194 17.52 10.94 7.89
C ASP A 194 16.82 11.90 8.85
N TYR A 195 16.28 11.35 9.93
CA TYR A 195 15.57 12.10 10.96
C TYR A 195 16.45 13.18 11.59
N ASN A 196 17.71 12.84 11.92
CA ASN A 196 18.59 13.75 12.65
C ASN A 196 18.96 14.97 11.79
N GLY A 197 19.24 14.76 10.51
CA GLY A 197 19.50 15.83 9.56
C GLY A 197 18.30 16.76 9.37
N ILE A 198 17.07 16.22 9.43
CA ILE A 198 15.86 17.04 9.35
C ILE A 198 15.66 17.90 10.60
N VAL A 199 15.82 17.32 11.80
CA VAL A 199 15.58 18.06 13.07
C VAL A 199 16.73 18.99 13.46
N ALA A 200 17.91 18.83 12.83
CA ALA A 200 19.05 19.71 12.99
C ALA A 200 18.94 21.03 12.19
N LEU A 201 17.95 21.17 11.30
CA LEU A 201 17.70 22.42 10.58
C LEU A 201 17.45 23.58 11.55
N ASP A 202 18.04 24.74 11.25
CA ASP A 202 17.90 25.93 12.07
C ASP A 202 16.55 26.60 11.80
N ASN A 203 15.66 26.61 12.79
CA ASN A 203 14.35 27.27 12.67
C ASN A 203 14.46 28.78 12.44
N ASN A 204 15.62 29.40 12.69
CA ASN A 204 15.86 30.82 12.42
C ASN A 204 16.29 31.07 10.96
N LYS A 205 16.49 30.03 10.16
CA LYS A 205 16.81 30.12 8.73
C LYS A 205 15.64 29.60 7.91
N PRO A 206 14.62 30.43 7.62
CA PRO A 206 13.38 29.98 6.96
C PRO A 206 13.60 29.44 5.53
N ASP A 207 14.71 29.80 4.91
CA ASP A 207 15.10 29.34 3.57
C ASP A 207 15.93 28.06 3.57
N GLU A 208 16.40 27.61 4.74
CA GLU A 208 17.16 26.36 4.85
C GLU A 208 16.26 25.17 4.51
N ARG A 209 16.75 24.29 3.63
CA ARG A 209 16.02 23.09 3.20
C ARG A 209 16.84 21.87 3.52
N TYR A 210 16.15 20.84 4.00
CA TYR A 210 16.75 19.53 4.16
C TYR A 210 17.08 18.97 2.77
N LYS A 211 18.32 18.51 2.58
CA LYS A 211 18.76 17.83 1.36
C LYS A 211 18.95 16.34 1.66
N PRO A 212 18.08 15.46 1.15
CA PRO A 212 18.25 14.03 1.36
C PRO A 212 19.45 13.50 0.59
N THR A 213 20.06 12.45 1.12
CA THR A 213 21.15 11.76 0.42
C THR A 213 20.60 11.02 -0.79
N THR A 214 21.30 11.10 -1.92
CA THR A 214 20.95 10.34 -3.13
C THR A 214 21.59 8.96 -3.09
N GLY A 215 20.81 7.91 -3.34
CA GLY A 215 21.30 6.53 -3.39
C GLY A 215 21.82 6.12 -4.78
N GLU A 216 22.47 4.97 -4.87
CA GLU A 216 23.18 4.50 -6.08
C GLU A 216 22.30 4.29 -7.30
N ARG A 217 21.01 3.99 -7.07
CA ARG A 217 19.99 3.77 -8.11
C ARG A 217 19.35 5.05 -8.63
N ASP A 218 19.74 6.22 -8.13
CA ASP A 218 19.17 7.46 -8.66
C ASP A 218 19.62 7.66 -10.11
N GLN A 219 18.67 8.05 -10.96
CA GLN A 219 18.81 8.15 -12.41
C GLN A 219 19.07 6.80 -13.13
N SER A 220 18.93 5.65 -12.46
CA SER A 220 18.96 4.35 -13.15
C SER A 220 17.59 4.03 -13.79
N ILE A 221 17.54 2.99 -14.60
CA ILE A 221 16.32 2.53 -15.28
C ILE A 221 15.85 1.22 -14.64
N SER A 222 14.62 1.22 -14.16
CA SER A 222 13.94 0.01 -13.68
C SER A 222 13.07 -0.58 -14.78
N LYS A 223 13.09 -1.90 -14.95
CA LYS A 223 12.20 -2.58 -15.89
C LYS A 223 10.72 -2.42 -15.53
N GLU A 224 10.44 -2.35 -14.24
CA GLU A 224 9.10 -2.31 -13.65
C GLU A 224 8.87 -0.97 -12.92
N SER A 225 7.63 -0.50 -12.92
CA SER A 225 7.22 0.65 -12.11
C SER A 225 6.87 0.22 -10.70
N GLY A 226 6.95 1.15 -9.76
CA GLY A 226 6.58 0.89 -8.37
C GLY A 226 7.39 1.70 -7.38
N THR A 227 7.17 1.43 -6.10
CA THR A 227 7.92 2.06 -5.02
C THR A 227 8.35 1.03 -3.99
N ARG A 228 9.59 1.15 -3.53
CA ARG A 228 10.17 0.40 -2.41
C ARG A 228 10.58 1.37 -1.33
N ILE A 229 10.02 1.18 -0.13
CA ILE A 229 10.34 1.94 1.07
C ILE A 229 11.02 1.00 2.07
N ILE A 230 12.21 1.36 2.52
CA ILE A 230 13.02 0.59 3.46
C ILE A 230 13.25 1.43 4.72
N LEU A 231 12.90 0.86 5.87
CA LEU A 231 13.03 1.50 7.18
C LEU A 231 14.20 0.87 7.95
N LYS A 232 15.05 1.71 8.55
CA LYS A 232 16.26 1.32 9.31
C LYS A 232 16.48 2.21 10.53
N ASP A 233 17.36 1.79 11.42
CA ASP A 233 17.77 2.54 12.62
C ASP A 233 16.59 2.79 13.56
N PHE A 234 16.09 1.71 14.16
CA PHE A 234 14.81 1.72 14.86
C PHE A 234 14.87 2.21 16.30
N ASN A 235 13.75 2.79 16.74
CA ASN A 235 13.46 3.03 18.14
C ASN A 235 12.97 1.74 18.82
N TYR A 236 12.89 1.73 20.16
CA TYR A 236 12.35 0.60 20.93
C TYR A 236 10.84 0.41 20.67
N ARG A 237 10.53 -0.38 19.64
CA ARG A 237 9.18 -0.64 19.13
C ARG A 237 9.00 -2.12 18.81
N GLY A 238 7.82 -2.65 19.13
CA GLY A 238 7.46 -4.04 18.85
C GLY A 238 6.71 -4.16 17.51
N VAL A 239 7.10 -5.13 16.70
CA VAL A 239 6.34 -5.57 15.53
C VAL A 239 5.31 -6.60 16.00
N PRO A 240 4.03 -6.49 15.59
CA PRO A 240 3.05 -7.52 15.94
C PRO A 240 3.43 -8.89 15.36
N LYS A 241 2.92 -9.96 15.97
CA LYS A 241 2.95 -11.30 15.33
C LYS A 241 2.18 -11.25 14.01
N ILE A 242 2.64 -12.02 13.02
CA ILE A 242 2.08 -11.98 11.66
C ILE A 242 0.57 -12.23 11.61
N THR A 243 0.04 -13.12 12.47
CA THR A 243 -1.39 -13.42 12.58
C THR A 243 -2.20 -12.21 13.04
N ASN A 244 -1.74 -11.53 14.09
CA ASN A 244 -2.37 -10.30 14.59
C ASN A 244 -2.27 -9.18 13.56
N PHE A 245 -1.15 -9.10 12.85
CA PHE A 245 -0.95 -8.06 11.85
C PHE A 245 -1.84 -8.25 10.62
N ASN A 246 -1.93 -9.49 10.12
CA ASN A 246 -2.87 -9.88 9.06
C ASN A 246 -4.29 -9.41 9.43
N ARG A 247 -4.76 -9.71 10.65
CA ARG A 247 -6.09 -9.29 11.11
C ARG A 247 -6.27 -7.76 11.10
N GLN A 248 -5.30 -7.03 11.65
CA GLN A 248 -5.36 -5.55 11.69
C GLN A 248 -5.43 -4.94 10.28
N LEU A 249 -4.68 -5.49 9.33
CA LEU A 249 -4.70 -5.03 7.95
C LEU A 249 -5.99 -5.42 7.23
N ALA A 250 -6.48 -6.65 7.40
CA ALA A 250 -7.73 -7.09 6.81
C ALA A 250 -8.94 -6.27 7.29
N GLN A 251 -8.92 -5.78 8.53
CA GLN A 251 -9.92 -4.84 9.03
C GLN A 251 -9.88 -3.48 8.32
N ARG A 252 -8.68 -2.96 8.06
CA ARG A 252 -8.49 -1.62 7.51
C ARG A 252 -8.63 -1.58 5.99
N PHE A 253 -8.11 -2.59 5.29
CA PHE A 253 -8.01 -2.63 3.83
C PHE A 253 -8.97 -3.62 3.17
N GLY A 254 -9.69 -4.41 3.97
CA GLY A 254 -10.61 -5.42 3.47
C GLY A 254 -9.93 -6.68 2.96
N LEU A 255 -10.64 -7.41 2.11
CA LEU A 255 -10.21 -8.68 1.54
C LEU A 255 -9.50 -8.45 0.21
N ARG A 256 -8.68 -9.43 -0.20
CA ARG A 256 -8.12 -9.51 -1.56
C ARG A 256 -9.23 -9.33 -2.61
N SER A 257 -8.92 -8.55 -3.63
CA SER A 257 -9.72 -8.41 -4.85
C SER A 257 -8.86 -8.71 -6.09
N GLU A 258 -9.46 -8.66 -7.27
CA GLU A 258 -8.75 -8.89 -8.54
C GLU A 258 -7.60 -7.90 -8.77
N ASN A 259 -7.80 -6.64 -8.36
CA ASN A 259 -6.84 -5.56 -8.59
C ASN A 259 -6.14 -5.13 -7.31
N TRP A 260 -6.26 -5.84 -6.19
CA TRP A 260 -5.63 -5.43 -4.93
C TRP A 260 -5.37 -6.62 -4.00
N GLN A 261 -4.11 -6.81 -3.62
CA GLN A 261 -3.71 -7.72 -2.56
C GLN A 261 -2.53 -7.19 -1.74
N ILE A 262 -2.47 -7.61 -0.48
CA ILE A 262 -1.37 -7.32 0.44
C ILE A 262 -0.72 -8.64 0.82
N GLN A 263 0.59 -8.77 0.63
CA GLN A 263 1.38 -9.91 1.07
C GLN A 263 2.20 -9.54 2.31
N LEU A 264 2.23 -10.44 3.30
CA LEU A 264 3.05 -10.32 4.50
C LEU A 264 4.13 -11.39 4.52
N LEU A 265 5.38 -10.98 4.76
CA LEU A 265 6.52 -11.87 4.99
C LEU A 265 7.16 -11.58 6.34
N ASP A 266 7.50 -12.65 7.05
CA ASP A 266 8.34 -12.58 8.25
C ASP A 266 9.80 -12.79 7.86
N ASN A 267 10.57 -11.71 7.87
CA ASN A 267 11.99 -11.77 7.49
C ASN A 267 12.93 -12.30 8.59
N THR A 268 12.37 -12.80 9.70
CA THR A 268 13.13 -13.54 10.71
C THR A 268 13.12 -15.06 10.47
N GLN A 269 12.27 -15.55 9.58
CA GLN A 269 12.16 -16.97 9.26
C GLN A 269 13.06 -17.32 8.06
N SER A 270 13.59 -18.53 8.07
CA SER A 270 14.44 -19.05 6.97
C SER A 270 13.65 -19.37 5.71
N GLU A 271 12.36 -19.71 5.86
CA GLU A 271 11.45 -19.95 4.74
C GLU A 271 10.52 -18.76 4.56
N PHE A 272 10.59 -18.14 3.39
CA PHE A 272 9.70 -17.05 3.01
C PHE A 272 8.36 -17.61 2.53
N SER A 273 7.45 -17.84 3.48
CA SER A 273 6.06 -18.19 3.16
C SER A 273 5.17 -16.96 3.27
N PRO A 274 4.80 -16.31 2.15
CA PRO A 274 3.99 -15.11 2.18
C PRO A 274 2.55 -15.44 2.63
N ILE A 275 2.01 -14.63 3.53
CA ILE A 275 0.60 -14.67 3.91
C ILE A 275 -0.13 -13.57 3.16
N ILE A 276 -1.17 -13.95 2.41
CA ILE A 276 -2.07 -12.99 1.76
C ILE A 276 -3.05 -12.46 2.81
N VAL A 277 -3.09 -11.14 2.99
CA VAL A 277 -3.98 -10.50 3.95
C VAL A 277 -5.43 -10.74 3.57
N GLY A 278 -6.22 -11.13 4.57
CA GLY A 278 -7.65 -11.43 4.37
C GLY A 278 -7.91 -12.70 3.56
N ASP A 279 -6.87 -13.52 3.30
CA ASP A 279 -7.10 -14.88 2.84
C ASP A 279 -7.32 -15.80 4.05
N PHE A 280 -8.40 -16.56 4.00
CA PHE A 280 -8.81 -17.41 5.10
C PHE A 280 -8.82 -18.85 4.62
N ASN A 281 -8.04 -19.70 5.28
CA ASN A 281 -8.23 -21.12 5.18
C ASN A 281 -9.32 -21.52 6.18
N ILE A 282 -10.57 -21.52 5.74
CA ILE A 282 -11.72 -21.96 6.56
C ILE A 282 -12.00 -23.41 6.20
N GLU A 283 -11.89 -24.31 7.18
CA GLU A 283 -12.33 -25.69 7.01
C GLU A 283 -13.86 -25.75 6.92
N THR A 284 -14.36 -25.80 5.69
CA THR A 284 -15.78 -25.95 5.40
C THR A 284 -16.23 -27.39 5.59
N MET A 285 -17.51 -27.57 5.91
CA MET A 285 -18.15 -28.88 5.85
C MET A 285 -18.39 -29.27 4.39
N ASP A 286 -18.16 -30.54 4.09
CA ASP A 286 -18.39 -31.09 2.76
C ASP A 286 -19.86 -30.90 2.36
N ASN A 287 -20.11 -30.65 1.07
CA ASN A 287 -21.44 -30.45 0.51
C ASN A 287 -22.28 -29.30 1.13
N THR A 288 -21.63 -28.27 1.67
CA THR A 288 -22.33 -27.07 2.18
C THR A 288 -21.99 -25.78 1.45
N LYS A 289 -21.00 -25.82 0.55
CA LYS A 289 -20.52 -24.63 -0.15
C LYS A 289 -21.49 -24.22 -1.25
N ILE A 290 -21.94 -22.97 -1.18
CA ILE A 290 -22.66 -22.24 -2.22
C ILE A 290 -21.71 -21.17 -2.76
N GLU A 291 -21.52 -21.13 -4.08
CA GLU A 291 -20.66 -20.18 -4.77
C GLU A 291 -21.49 -19.16 -5.55
N PHE A 292 -21.15 -17.88 -5.42
CA PHE A 292 -21.75 -16.76 -6.11
C PHE A 292 -20.77 -16.27 -7.16
N ARG A 293 -21.12 -16.38 -8.44
CA ARG A 293 -20.23 -16.08 -9.56
C ARG A 293 -20.54 -14.74 -10.19
N ARG A 294 -19.54 -14.18 -10.86
CA ARG A 294 -19.62 -12.85 -11.50
C ARG A 294 -20.54 -12.80 -12.71
N ASP A 295 -20.84 -13.94 -13.31
CA ASP A 295 -21.84 -14.09 -14.38
C ASP A 295 -23.27 -14.14 -13.82
N HIS A 296 -23.45 -13.80 -12.54
CA HIS A 296 -24.70 -13.81 -11.79
C HIS A 296 -25.23 -15.21 -11.47
N SER A 297 -24.51 -16.29 -11.81
CA SER A 297 -24.93 -17.63 -11.45
C SER A 297 -24.63 -17.96 -9.99
N VAL A 298 -25.54 -18.71 -9.35
CA VAL A 298 -25.30 -19.32 -8.04
C VAL A 298 -25.10 -20.81 -8.20
N VAL A 299 -23.98 -21.33 -7.71
CA VAL A 299 -23.62 -22.74 -7.76
C VAL A 299 -23.78 -23.36 -6.37
N LEU A 300 -24.73 -24.28 -6.27
CA LEU A 300 -25.03 -25.07 -5.08
C LEU A 300 -24.01 -26.21 -4.91
N PRO A 301 -23.99 -26.91 -3.76
CA PRO A 301 -23.20 -28.12 -3.59
C PRO A 301 -23.40 -29.12 -4.75
N ASN A 302 -22.32 -29.84 -5.11
CA ASN A 302 -22.25 -30.75 -6.26
C ASN A 302 -22.32 -30.07 -7.63
N ASP A 303 -21.86 -28.82 -7.73
CA ASP A 303 -21.75 -28.05 -8.98
C ASP A 303 -23.08 -27.82 -9.72
N ILE A 304 -24.20 -27.80 -8.98
CA ILE A 304 -25.53 -27.55 -9.53
C ILE A 304 -25.77 -26.04 -9.63
N VAL A 305 -26.04 -25.53 -10.83
CA VAL A 305 -26.42 -24.13 -11.04
C VAL A 305 -27.89 -23.92 -10.66
N ALA A 306 -28.15 -23.01 -9.72
CA ALA A 306 -29.49 -22.64 -9.31
C ALA A 306 -30.20 -21.87 -10.44
N GLN A 307 -31.48 -22.20 -10.69
CA GLN A 307 -32.27 -21.55 -11.75
C GLN A 307 -33.00 -20.29 -11.28
N ASP A 308 -33.37 -20.25 -10.00
CA ASP A 308 -34.23 -19.19 -9.43
C ASP A 308 -33.46 -18.28 -8.45
N LEU A 309 -32.14 -18.23 -8.55
CA LEU A 309 -31.30 -17.46 -7.64
C LEU A 309 -30.16 -16.78 -8.40
N ASP A 310 -30.15 -15.45 -8.34
CA ASP A 310 -29.06 -14.65 -8.88
C ASP A 310 -28.00 -14.38 -7.81
N ALA A 311 -26.74 -14.35 -8.24
CA ALA A 311 -25.62 -13.91 -7.41
C ALA A 311 -25.61 -12.38 -7.31
N GLY A 312 -26.60 -11.83 -6.61
CA GLY A 312 -26.75 -10.39 -6.40
C GLY A 312 -28.14 -10.01 -5.88
N PHE A 313 -28.40 -8.71 -5.82
CA PHE A 313 -29.72 -8.17 -5.46
C PHE A 313 -29.97 -6.84 -6.17
N ASN A 314 -31.26 -6.51 -6.36
CA ASN A 314 -31.68 -5.23 -6.94
C ASN A 314 -31.96 -4.20 -5.84
N HIS A 315 -31.48 -2.97 -6.01
CA HIS A 315 -31.82 -1.82 -5.17
C HIS A 315 -31.79 -0.52 -5.98
N ASN A 316 -32.85 0.29 -5.91
CA ASN A 316 -33.01 1.54 -6.68
C ASN A 316 -32.71 1.37 -8.18
N ASP A 317 -33.35 0.38 -8.82
CA ASP A 317 -33.19 0.05 -10.26
C ASP A 317 -31.76 -0.29 -10.69
N LYS A 318 -30.88 -0.59 -9.73
CA LYS A 318 -29.51 -1.03 -9.96
C LYS A 318 -29.31 -2.44 -9.41
N PHE A 319 -28.74 -3.31 -10.23
CA PHE A 319 -28.31 -4.63 -9.79
C PHE A 319 -26.93 -4.55 -9.12
N TYR A 320 -26.81 -5.17 -7.95
CA TYR A 320 -25.59 -5.26 -7.16
C TYR A 320 -25.10 -6.72 -7.18
N PRO A 321 -24.14 -7.05 -8.06
CA PRO A 321 -23.62 -8.40 -8.16
C PRO A 321 -22.83 -8.77 -6.90
N LEU A 322 -23.08 -9.99 -6.42
CA LEU A 322 -22.35 -10.65 -5.35
C LEU A 322 -21.37 -11.65 -5.97
N SER A 323 -20.17 -11.70 -5.42
CA SER A 323 -19.21 -12.76 -5.76
C SER A 323 -18.57 -13.33 -4.51
N GLY A 324 -18.24 -14.63 -4.55
CA GLY A 324 -17.60 -15.34 -3.45
C GLY A 324 -18.33 -16.63 -3.09
N TRP A 325 -18.35 -17.00 -1.81
CA TRP A 325 -18.99 -18.25 -1.39
C TRP A 325 -19.49 -18.18 0.06
N MET A 326 -20.44 -19.05 0.37
CA MET A 326 -20.97 -19.29 1.71
C MET A 326 -20.95 -20.79 2.01
N ALA A 327 -20.58 -21.18 3.24
CA ALA A 327 -20.58 -22.59 3.66
C ALA A 327 -20.73 -22.70 5.18
N TYR A 328 -21.10 -23.90 5.65
CA TYR A 328 -20.96 -24.22 7.07
C TYR A 328 -19.50 -24.59 7.36
N SER A 329 -18.97 -24.19 8.52
CA SER A 329 -17.65 -24.66 8.98
C SER A 329 -17.76 -25.83 9.95
N ARG A 330 -16.74 -26.70 9.94
CA ARG A 330 -16.64 -27.82 10.90
C ARG A 330 -16.45 -27.33 12.34
N PHE A 331 -15.72 -26.22 12.50
CA PHE A 331 -15.47 -25.59 13.78
C PHE A 331 -15.97 -24.14 13.79
N PRO A 332 -16.45 -23.63 14.94
CA PRO A 332 -16.77 -22.21 15.07
C PRO A 332 -15.54 -21.38 14.72
N TYR A 333 -15.72 -20.39 13.85
CA TYR A 333 -14.65 -19.46 13.54
C TYR A 333 -14.40 -18.57 14.76
N LYS A 334 -13.22 -18.72 15.37
CA LYS A 334 -12.89 -18.10 16.67
C LYS A 334 -12.53 -16.61 16.57
N ASP A 335 -12.46 -16.04 15.37
CA ASP A 335 -12.07 -14.66 15.18
C ASP A 335 -13.32 -13.76 15.16
N GLU A 336 -13.76 -13.33 16.34
CA GLU A 336 -14.93 -12.44 16.53
C GLU A 336 -14.85 -11.16 15.69
N LEU A 337 -13.62 -10.67 15.46
CA LEU A 337 -13.44 -9.45 14.69
C LEU A 337 -13.74 -9.65 13.22
N MET A 338 -13.60 -10.86 12.69
CA MET A 338 -13.83 -11.20 11.29
C MET A 338 -15.11 -12.05 11.11
N ALA A 339 -15.86 -12.27 12.19
CA ALA A 339 -17.18 -12.88 12.17
C ALA A 339 -18.24 -11.85 11.70
N GLY A 340 -19.20 -12.30 10.89
CA GLY A 340 -20.32 -11.49 10.38
C GLY A 340 -20.22 -11.11 8.91
N VAL A 341 -21.27 -10.47 8.38
CA VAL A 341 -21.34 -9.97 7.00
C VAL A 341 -20.73 -8.56 6.95
N ARG A 342 -19.73 -8.35 6.09
CA ARG A 342 -19.13 -7.04 5.85
C ARG A 342 -19.45 -6.57 4.44
N ILE A 343 -20.11 -5.42 4.34
CA ILE A 343 -20.44 -4.77 3.08
C ILE A 343 -19.42 -3.65 2.85
N TYR A 344 -18.61 -3.79 1.80
CA TYR A 344 -17.72 -2.74 1.33
C TYR A 344 -18.45 -1.96 0.24
N CYS A 345 -18.60 -0.65 0.42
CA CYS A 345 -19.29 0.25 -0.50
C CYS A 345 -18.34 1.01 -1.42
#